data_AF-A0A7X9HIS2-F1
#
_entry.id   AF-A0A7X9HIS2-F1
#
_cell.length_a   1.000
_cell.length_b   1.000
_cell.length_c   1.000
_cell.angle_alpha   90.00
_cell.angle_beta   90.00
_cell.angle_gamma   90.00
#
_symmetry.space_group_name_H-M   'P 1'
#
loop_
_entity.id
_entity.type
_entity.pdbx_description
1 polymer ?
#
loop_
_entity_poly.entity_id
_entity_poly.type
_entity_poly.pdbx_seq_one_letter_code
_entity_poly.pdbx_strand_id
1 'polypeptide(L)'
;MGKKSRKIFVIDTNVLLHDYTSIYNFEENDVVLPIVVLEELDKMKKGNDMINYNAREFTRELDKLSGDKLFNGGIPLGKGKGKLSIETGKPFS
;
A
#
# COMPACT_ATOMS: atom_id res chain seq x y z
N MET A 1 16.79 -9.91 24.55
CA MET A 1 16.29 -8.99 23.50
C MET A 1 14.77 -9.02 23.49
N GLY A 2 14.11 -7.88 23.73
CA GLY A 2 12.66 -7.77 23.60
C GLY A 2 12.23 -7.99 22.14
N LYS A 3 11.23 -8.83 21.93
CA LYS A 3 10.66 -9.10 20.61
C LYS A 3 10.01 -7.78 20.13
N LYS A 4 10.64 -7.07 19.19
CA LYS A 4 10.09 -5.84 18.59
C LYS A 4 8.72 -6.21 18.01
N SER A 5 7.66 -5.68 18.59
CA SER A 5 6.30 -5.98 18.15
C SER A 5 6.11 -5.38 16.76
N ARG A 6 5.83 -6.23 15.75
CA ARG A 6 5.47 -5.72 14.42
C ARG A 6 4.24 -4.83 14.55
N LYS A 7 4.33 -3.65 13.97
CA LYS A 7 3.22 -2.69 13.90
C LYS A 7 2.52 -2.84 12.56
N ILE A 8 1.32 -2.28 12.49
CA ILE A 8 0.54 -2.15 11.27
C ILE A 8 0.47 -0.66 10.97
N PHE A 9 0.85 -0.28 9.75
CA PHE A 9 0.74 1.08 9.24
C PHE A 9 -0.38 1.14 8.21
N VAL A 10 -1.37 1.98 8.46
CA VAL A 10 -2.43 2.27 7.50
C VAL A 10 -1.97 3.47 6.69
N ILE A 11 -1.91 3.32 5.37
CA ILE A 11 -1.39 4.34 4.46
C ILE A 11 -2.53 5.01 3.72
N ASP A 12 -2.50 6.34 3.73
CA ASP A 12 -3.42 7.21 3.03
C ASP A 12 -2.91 7.52 1.61
N THR A 13 -3.83 7.91 0.73
CA THR A 13 -3.56 8.30 -0.65
C THR A 13 -2.51 9.40 -0.74
N ASN A 14 -2.57 10.40 0.15
CA ASN A 14 -1.61 11.52 0.12
C ASN A 14 -0.15 11.07 0.22
N VAL A 15 0.12 10.06 1.05
CA VAL A 15 1.48 9.52 1.21
C VAL A 15 1.96 8.91 -0.12
N LEU A 16 1.08 8.18 -0.81
CA LEU A 16 1.37 7.55 -2.10
C LEU A 16 1.50 8.58 -3.24
N LEU A 17 0.71 9.66 -3.18
CA LEU A 17 0.80 10.76 -4.15
C LEU A 17 2.10 11.56 -4.01
N HIS A 18 2.68 11.62 -2.81
CA HIS A 18 4.00 12.21 -2.59
C HIS A 18 5.13 11.26 -3.00
N ASP A 19 5.02 9.99 -2.63
CA ASP A 19 5.98 8.94 -2.99
C ASP A 19 5.30 7.57 -3.10
N TYR A 20 5.21 7.06 -4.33
CA TYR A 20 4.58 5.76 -4.61
C TYR A 20 5.39 4.58 -4.04
N THR A 21 6.68 4.76 -3.74
CA THR A 21 7.55 3.71 -3.18
C THR A 21 7.49 3.62 -1.67
N SER A 22 6.78 4.54 -1.01
CA SER A 22 6.69 4.66 0.46
C SER A 22 6.27 3.36 1.15
N ILE A 23 5.44 2.52 0.53
CA ILE A 23 5.03 1.20 1.06
C ILE A 23 6.22 0.30 1.41
N TYR A 24 7.38 0.51 0.80
CA TYR A 24 8.59 -0.28 1.02
C TYR A 24 9.44 0.18 2.20
N ASN A 25 9.10 1.31 2.83
CA ASN A 25 9.94 2.00 3.82
C ASN A 25 9.55 1.72 5.28
N PHE A 26 8.69 0.72 5.52
CA PHE A 26 8.17 0.38 6.85
C PHE A 26 8.94 -0.74 7.57
N GLU A 27 10.18 -1.05 7.15
CA GLU A 27 11.00 -2.12 7.73
C GLU A 27 10.20 -3.45 7.83
N GLU A 28 10.26 -4.16 8.96
CA GLU A 28 9.55 -5.41 9.23
C GLU A 28 8.03 -5.26 9.45
N ASN A 29 7.47 -4.05 9.34
CA ASN A 29 6.09 -3.76 9.70
C ASN A 29 5.13 -3.94 8.52
N ASP A 30 3.90 -4.33 8.83
CA ASP A 30 2.88 -4.57 7.83
C ASP A 30 2.22 -3.26 7.40
N VAL A 31 1.88 -3.17 6.11
CA VAL A 31 1.26 -2.01 5.48
C VAL A 31 -0.14 -2.39 5.02
N VAL A 32 -1.10 -1.54 5.36
CA VAL A 32 -2.51 -1.71 5.00
C VAL A 32 -2.95 -0.51 4.18
N LEU A 33 -3.60 -0.79 3.05
CA LEU A 33 -4.26 0.20 2.22
C LEU A 33 -5.77 0.05 2.38
N PRO A 34 -6.48 1.07 2.88
CA PRO A 34 -7.93 1.11 2.78
C PRO A 34 -8.36 1.02 1.31
N ILE A 35 -9.43 0.28 1.00
CA ILE A 35 -9.93 0.15 -0.38
C ILE A 35 -10.24 1.50 -1.03
N VAL A 36 -10.66 2.48 -0.22
CA VAL A 36 -10.94 3.87 -0.65
C VAL A 36 -9.71 4.52 -1.31
N VAL A 37 -8.49 4.17 -0.87
CA VAL A 37 -7.25 4.70 -1.46
C VAL A 37 -7.13 4.32 -2.93
N LEU A 38 -7.59 3.14 -3.33
CA LEU A 38 -7.55 2.72 -4.73
C LEU A 38 -8.48 3.57 -5.60
N GLU A 39 -9.66 3.90 -5.08
CA GLU A 39 -10.64 4.75 -5.77
C GLU A 39 -10.13 6.19 -5.93
N GLU A 40 -9.48 6.72 -4.89
CA GLU A 40 -8.88 8.06 -4.92
C GLU A 40 -7.71 8.11 -5.90
N LEU A 41 -6.80 7.14 -5.85
CA LEU A 41 -5.70 7.04 -6.80
C LEU A 41 -6.19 6.98 -8.25
N ASP A 42 -7.31 6.30 -8.52
CA ASP A 42 -7.87 6.26 -9.87
C ASP A 42 -8.29 7.64 -10.39
N LYS A 43 -8.92 8.45 -9.52
CA LYS A 43 -9.27 9.85 -9.83
C LYS A 43 -8.02 10.70 -10.07
N MET A 44 -6.95 10.42 -9.34
CA MET A 44 -5.69 11.15 -9.41
C MET A 44 -4.78 10.73 -10.58
N LYS A 45 -5.15 9.77 -11.43
CA LYS A 45 -4.34 9.41 -12.61
C LYS A 45 -4.37 10.44 -13.75
N LYS A 46 -5.33 11.37 -13.73
CA LYS A 46 -5.58 12.34 -14.81
C LYS A 46 -4.78 13.61 -14.63
N GLY A 47 -3.94 13.94 -15.62
CA GLY A 47 -3.10 15.13 -15.61
C GLY A 47 -1.62 14.80 -15.73
N ASN A 48 -0.79 15.84 -15.75
CA ASN A 48 0.64 15.71 -16.03
C ASN A 48 1.55 16.10 -14.85
N ASP A 49 0.97 16.48 -13.71
CA ASP A 49 1.74 16.77 -12.50
C ASP A 49 2.32 15.51 -11.85
N MET A 50 3.29 15.71 -10.94
CA MET A 50 3.98 14.64 -10.21
C MET A 50 3.01 13.74 -9.43
N ILE A 51 1.95 14.30 -8.84
CA ILE A 51 0.94 13.51 -8.12
C ILE A 51 0.24 12.51 -9.04
N ASN A 52 -0.01 12.90 -10.30
CA ASN A 52 -0.66 12.03 -11.28
C ASN A 52 0.30 10.95 -11.78
N TYR A 53 1.59 11.29 -11.91
CA TYR A 53 2.65 10.33 -12.18
C TYR A 53 2.73 9.28 -11.07
N ASN A 54 2.81 9.72 -9.81
CA ASN A 54 2.88 8.82 -8.65
C ASN A 54 1.64 7.93 -8.54
N ALA A 55 0.44 8.45 -8.79
CA ALA A 55 -0.78 7.64 -8.81
C ALA A 55 -0.74 6.52 -9.88
N ARG A 56 -0.22 6.83 -11.08
CA ARG A 56 -0.05 5.85 -12.16
C ARG A 56 1.00 4.81 -11.84
N GLU A 57 2.17 5.22 -11.33
CA GLU A 57 3.24 4.30 -10.97
C GLU A 57 2.85 3.41 -9.79
N PHE A 58 2.16 3.96 -8.78
CA PHE A 58 1.64 3.16 -7.68
C PHE A 58 0.69 2.07 -8.17
N THR A 59 -0.23 2.40 -9.08
CA THR A 59 -1.17 1.42 -9.64
C THR A 59 -0.42 0.32 -10.37
N ARG A 60 0.58 0.66 -11.19
CA ARG A 60 1.41 -0.33 -11.88
C ARG A 60 2.19 -1.20 -10.91
N GLU A 61 2.69 -0.62 -9.83
CA GLU A 61 3.40 -1.36 -8.79
C GLU A 61 2.46 -2.32 -8.07
N LEU A 62 1.25 -1.85 -7.75
CA LEU A 62 0.21 -2.69 -7.19
C LEU A 62 -0.10 -3.84 -8.16
N ASP A 63 -0.27 -3.59 -9.46
CA ASP A 63 -0.53 -4.63 -10.47
C ASP A 63 0.61 -5.67 -10.56
N LYS A 64 1.88 -5.25 -10.43
CA LYS A 64 3.03 -6.17 -10.41
C LYS A 64 3.04 -7.04 -9.15
N LEU A 65 2.64 -6.47 -8.02
CA LEU A 65 2.49 -7.21 -6.76
C LEU A 65 1.25 -8.10 -6.81
N SER A 66 0.22 -7.70 -7.56
CA SER A 66 -1.13 -8.28 -7.54
C SER A 66 -1.19 -9.71 -8.06
N GLY A 67 -1.59 -10.60 -7.14
CA GLY A 67 -2.36 -11.80 -7.42
C GLY A 67 -3.50 -11.90 -6.39
N ASP A 68 -4.22 -13.03 -6.33
CA ASP A 68 -5.37 -13.24 -5.42
C ASP A 68 -5.11 -13.00 -3.92
N LYS A 69 -3.83 -12.81 -3.52
CA LYS A 69 -3.38 -12.71 -2.13
C LYS A 69 -3.46 -11.30 -1.52
N LEU A 70 -3.59 -10.23 -2.32
CA LEU A 70 -3.69 -8.86 -1.76
C LEU A 70 -4.90 -8.68 -0.86
N PHE A 71 -6.02 -9.32 -1.22
CA PHE A 71 -7.27 -9.30 -0.47
C PHE A 71 -7.36 -10.42 0.59
N ASN A 72 -6.55 -11.48 0.45
CA ASN A 72 -6.57 -12.68 1.30
C ASN A 72 -5.31 -12.82 2.17
N GLY A 73 -4.98 -11.77 2.92
CA GLY A 73 -3.93 -11.82 3.94
C GLY A 73 -2.63 -11.08 3.60
N GLY A 74 -2.54 -10.49 2.41
CA GLY A 74 -1.47 -9.59 1.98
C GLY A 74 -0.29 -10.29 1.27
N ILE A 75 0.55 -9.48 0.62
CA ILE A 75 1.71 -9.92 -0.17
C ILE A 75 3.00 -9.41 0.48
N PRO A 76 4.01 -10.27 0.67
CA PRO A 76 5.30 -9.84 1.22
C PRO A 76 5.95 -8.75 0.35
N LEU A 77 6.43 -7.68 0.97
CA LEU A 77 7.10 -6.56 0.29
C LEU A 77 8.59 -6.82 0.03
N GLY A 78 9.09 -8.01 0.37
CA GLY A 78 10.48 -8.42 0.18
C GLY A 78 11.11 -9.03 1.44
N LYS A 79 12.38 -9.43 1.33
CA LYS A 79 13.11 -10.05 2.43
C LYS A 79 13.33 -9.05 3.57
N GLY A 80 12.95 -9.44 4.79
CA GLY A 80 13.07 -8.59 5.98
C GLY A 80 12.03 -7.48 6.08
N LYS A 81 11.06 -7.43 5.16
CA LYS A 81 9.96 -6.47 5.18
C LYS A 81 8.66 -7.11 5.65
N GLY A 82 7.70 -6.28 6.05
CA GLY A 82 6.33 -6.74 6.28
C GLY A 82 5.58 -7.06 4.99
N LYS A 83 4.27 -7.17 5.10
CA LYS A 83 3.36 -7.44 3.97
C LYS A 83 2.49 -6.23 3.64
N LEU A 84 2.08 -6.12 2.39
CA LEU A 84 1.07 -5.19 1.91
C LEU A 84 -0.29 -5.89 1.83
N SER A 85 -1.34 -5.29 2.37
CA SER A 85 -2.71 -5.82 2.25
C SER A 85 -3.72 -4.70 1.99
N ILE A 86 -4.84 -5.06 1.36
CA ILE A 86 -5.95 -4.14 1.12
C ILE A 86 -7.08 -4.44 2.10
N GLU A 87 -7.50 -3.44 2.85
CA GLU A 87 -8.62 -3.52 3.79
C GLU A 87 -9.91 -3.04 3.10
N THR A 88 -10.89 -3.94 2.98
CA THR A 88 -12.15 -3.67 2.27
C THR A 88 -13.26 -3.09 3.16
N GLY A 89 -12.90 -2.56 4.34
CA GLY A 89 -13.84 -1.95 5.29
C GLY A 89 -14.74 -2.97 6.01
N LYS A 90 -14.47 -4.27 5.90
CA LYS A 90 -15.04 -5.23 6.85
C LYS A 90 -14.39 -4.94 8.21
N PRO A 91 -15.16 -4.69 9.28
CA PRO A 91 -14.59 -4.51 10.59
C PRO A 91 -13.72 -5.72 10.92
N PHE A 92 -12.52 -5.48 11.42
CA PHE A 92 -11.71 -6.50 12.08
C PHE A 92 -12.51 -7.03 13.27
N SER A 93 -13.24 -8.12 13.07
CA SER A 93 -13.87 -8.94 14.11
C SER A 93 -13.05 -10.19 14.35
#